data_AF-A0A496ZV77-F1
#
_entry.id   AF-A0A496ZV77-F1
#
_cell.length_a   1.000
_cell.length_b   1.000
_cell.length_c   1.000
_cell.angle_alpha   90.00
_cell.angle_beta   90.00
_cell.angle_gamma   90.00
#
_symmetry.space_group_name_H-M   'P 1'
#
loop_
_entity.id
_entity.type
_entity.pdbx_description
1 polymer ?
#
loop_
_entity_poly.entity_id
_entity_poly.type
_entity_poly.pdbx_seq_one_letter_code
_entity_poly.pdbx_strand_id
1 'polypeptide(L)'
;MIKRTSIIALLSIALLSTLIASPPSWTPITGTQYSMILNADILLDGETFSGEGENIAAAFGPGGENDCRSIGIWYPDYDGFWYFTIRGNINYETISFRIYNETDDEIYLSEDTVDFINNTTIGSGSTPHPISFTSPVSALPAPENVIISINPELNFLKISWDHVPEADFYNVYWSDTPDINSGTYLGQTISTNWTQSGIPISNKFFWVTSVTNPIPASQDSNFVPNSSE
;
A
#
# COMPACT_ATOMS: atom_id res chain seq x y z
N MET A 1 34.01 16.73 -60.91
CA MET A 1 32.69 17.06 -60.35
C MET A 1 32.32 15.94 -59.37
N ILE A 2 32.64 16.08 -58.08
CA ILE A 2 32.42 15.03 -57.06
C ILE A 2 31.46 15.63 -56.02
N LYS A 3 30.21 15.14 -56.01
CA LYS A 3 29.21 15.46 -54.97
C LYS A 3 29.57 14.66 -53.72
N ARG A 4 29.96 15.34 -52.63
CA ARG A 4 30.03 14.75 -51.29
C ARG A 4 28.66 14.87 -50.64
N THR A 5 27.98 13.75 -50.50
CA THR A 5 26.65 13.65 -49.88
C THR A 5 26.81 13.75 -48.37
N SER A 6 26.31 14.83 -47.77
CA SER A 6 26.26 15.00 -46.32
C SER A 6 25.18 14.11 -45.72
N ILE A 7 25.56 13.19 -44.84
CA ILE A 7 24.64 12.40 -44.02
C ILE A 7 24.32 13.23 -42.79
N ILE A 8 23.08 13.73 -42.70
CA ILE A 8 22.54 14.35 -41.49
C ILE A 8 21.95 13.23 -40.65
N ALA A 9 22.61 12.87 -39.55
CA ALA A 9 22.04 12.00 -38.53
C ALA A 9 21.09 12.83 -37.67
N LEU A 10 19.77 12.66 -37.86
CA LEU A 10 18.78 13.15 -36.91
C LEU A 10 18.84 12.29 -35.65
N LEU A 11 19.43 12.84 -34.59
CA LEU A 11 19.38 12.24 -33.26
C LEU A 11 18.02 12.60 -32.63
N SER A 12 17.05 11.70 -32.77
CA SER A 12 15.75 11.79 -32.10
C SER A 12 15.90 11.41 -30.63
N ILE A 13 16.02 12.42 -29.76
CA ILE A 13 15.91 12.24 -28.31
C ILE A 13 14.43 11.98 -28.02
N ALA A 14 14.08 10.73 -27.72
CA ALA A 14 12.77 10.40 -27.17
C ALA A 14 12.70 10.98 -25.75
N LEU A 15 11.93 12.05 -25.58
CA LEU A 15 11.58 12.59 -24.28
C LEU A 15 10.71 11.52 -23.58
N LEU A 16 11.27 10.77 -22.63
CA LEU A 16 10.47 9.94 -21.72
C LEU A 16 9.70 10.91 -20.82
N SER A 17 8.48 11.24 -21.20
CA SER A 17 7.52 11.89 -20.32
C SER A 17 7.12 10.88 -19.23
N THR A 18 7.59 11.09 -18.01
CA THR A 18 7.06 10.42 -16.83
C THR A 18 5.58 10.80 -16.71
N LEU A 19 4.69 9.82 -16.90
CA LEU A 19 3.27 9.96 -16.57
C LEU A 19 3.18 10.02 -15.04
N ILE A 20 3.15 11.22 -14.48
CA ILE A 20 2.63 11.42 -13.12
C ILE A 20 1.10 11.37 -13.29
N ALA A 21 0.40 10.58 -12.49
CA ALA A 21 -1.06 10.61 -12.54
C ALA A 21 -1.51 12.03 -12.13
N SER A 22 -2.53 12.55 -12.79
CA SER A 22 -3.08 13.85 -12.38
C SER A 22 -3.90 13.67 -11.11
N PRO A 23 -3.91 14.65 -10.18
CA PRO A 23 -4.79 14.63 -9.02
C PRO A 23 -6.24 14.30 -9.42
N PRO A 24 -7.01 13.63 -8.55
CA PRO A 24 -8.36 13.21 -8.88
C PRO A 24 -9.26 14.42 -9.16
N SER A 25 -10.06 14.31 -10.22
CA SER A 25 -11.03 15.33 -10.64
C SER A 25 -12.40 15.16 -9.97
N TRP A 26 -12.42 14.84 -8.67
CA TRP A 26 -13.66 14.64 -7.93
C TRP A 26 -14.53 15.90 -7.96
N THR A 27 -15.79 15.74 -8.34
CA THR A 27 -16.72 16.85 -8.53
C THR A 27 -17.95 16.66 -7.64
N PRO A 28 -18.23 17.57 -6.69
CA PRO A 28 -19.40 17.46 -5.84
C PRO A 28 -20.72 17.42 -6.63
N ILE A 29 -21.62 16.53 -6.22
CA ILE A 29 -22.97 16.41 -6.77
C ILE A 29 -23.75 17.73 -6.60
N THR A 30 -24.74 17.90 -7.46
CA THR A 30 -25.64 19.06 -7.49
C THR A 30 -27.09 18.60 -7.34
N GLY A 31 -28.02 19.53 -7.12
CA GLY A 31 -29.45 19.22 -6.99
C GLY A 31 -29.87 18.68 -5.61
N THR A 32 -29.00 18.76 -4.61
CA THR A 32 -29.31 18.44 -3.21
C THR A 32 -29.95 19.64 -2.50
N GLN A 33 -30.85 19.37 -1.56
CA GLN A 33 -31.57 20.37 -0.77
C GLN A 33 -30.92 20.64 0.59
N TYR A 34 -30.21 19.67 1.17
CA TYR A 34 -29.62 19.78 2.50
C TYR A 34 -28.11 19.67 2.46
N SER A 35 -27.48 20.17 3.52
CA SER A 35 -26.07 19.97 3.79
C SER A 35 -25.83 19.74 5.27
N MET A 36 -24.68 19.19 5.60
CA MET A 36 -24.10 19.18 6.95
C MET A 36 -22.69 19.74 6.90
N ILE A 37 -22.22 20.23 8.04
CA ILE A 37 -20.84 20.68 8.20
C ILE A 37 -20.05 19.63 8.97
N LEU A 38 -18.83 19.37 8.53
CA LEU A 38 -17.86 18.56 9.24
C LEU A 38 -16.53 19.31 9.30
N ASN A 39 -16.04 19.54 10.51
CA ASN A 39 -14.67 19.99 10.76
C ASN A 39 -13.89 18.74 11.16
N ALA A 40 -12.95 18.30 10.34
CA ALA A 40 -12.22 17.05 10.53
C ALA A 40 -10.73 17.26 10.75
N ASP A 41 -10.16 16.47 11.64
CA ASP A 41 -8.73 16.27 11.79
C ASP A 41 -8.41 14.98 11.06
N ILE A 42 -7.70 15.08 9.94
CA ILE A 42 -7.42 13.95 9.08
C ILE A 42 -6.01 13.47 9.40
N LEU A 43 -5.88 12.20 9.73
CA LEU A 43 -4.63 11.55 10.06
C LEU A 43 -4.31 10.51 8.98
N LEU A 44 -3.12 10.56 8.38
CA LEU A 44 -2.58 9.49 7.55
C LEU A 44 -1.44 8.82 8.30
N ASP A 45 -1.58 7.54 8.60
CA ASP A 45 -0.61 6.76 9.40
C ASP A 45 -0.29 7.41 10.77
N GLY A 46 -1.27 8.10 11.34
CA GLY A 46 -1.16 8.79 12.64
C GLY A 46 -0.59 10.20 12.58
N GLU A 47 -0.15 10.67 11.41
CA GLU A 47 0.37 12.02 11.19
C GLU A 47 -0.70 12.93 10.58
N THR A 48 -0.69 14.21 10.93
CA THR A 48 -1.66 15.19 10.39
C THR A 48 -1.52 15.31 8.87
N PHE A 49 -2.62 15.06 8.18
CA PHE A 49 -2.73 15.26 6.73
C PHE A 49 -3.24 16.68 6.45
N SER A 50 -2.35 17.56 6.02
CA SER A 50 -2.66 18.96 5.72
C SER A 50 -3.03 19.18 4.25
N GLY A 51 -3.63 20.33 3.95
CA GLY A 51 -3.88 20.78 2.56
C GLY A 51 -2.67 21.45 1.90
N GLU A 52 -1.45 21.03 2.25
CA GLU A 52 -0.24 21.47 1.54
C GLU A 52 -0.17 20.86 0.14
N GLY A 53 0.43 21.59 -0.80
CA GLY A 53 0.58 21.11 -2.18
C GLY A 53 -0.75 20.90 -2.90
N GLU A 54 -0.86 19.79 -3.61
CA GLU A 54 -2.05 19.31 -4.33
C GLU A 54 -2.84 18.26 -3.52
N ASN A 55 -2.63 18.17 -2.21
CA ASN A 55 -3.41 17.27 -1.34
C ASN A 55 -4.90 17.60 -1.38
N ILE A 56 -5.74 16.57 -1.46
CA ILE A 56 -7.20 16.70 -1.51
C ILE A 56 -7.81 15.79 -0.45
N ALA A 57 -8.82 16.28 0.25
CA ALA A 57 -9.71 15.46 1.05
C ALA A 57 -11.15 15.56 0.52
N ALA A 58 -11.88 14.46 0.48
CA ALA A 58 -13.24 14.42 -0.06
C ALA A 58 -14.16 13.48 0.71
N ALA A 59 -15.45 13.82 0.73
CA ALA A 59 -16.51 13.05 1.37
C ALA A 59 -17.47 12.51 0.30
N PHE A 60 -17.84 11.23 0.40
CA PHE A 60 -18.63 10.50 -0.59
C PHE A 60 -19.82 9.81 0.06
N GLY A 61 -20.97 9.83 -0.60
CA GLY A 61 -22.12 9.03 -0.17
C GLY A 61 -22.03 7.57 -0.62
N PRO A 62 -23.14 6.82 -0.48
CA PRO A 62 -23.18 5.39 -0.78
C PRO A 62 -22.85 5.02 -2.24
N GLY A 63 -22.93 5.99 -3.17
CA GLY A 63 -22.54 5.79 -4.57
C GLY A 63 -21.03 5.82 -4.84
N GLY A 64 -20.18 5.99 -3.82
CA GLY A 64 -18.72 6.06 -3.98
C GLY A 64 -18.29 7.29 -4.79
N GLU A 65 -17.30 7.15 -5.69
CA GLU A 65 -16.75 8.27 -6.47
C GLU A 65 -17.79 9.04 -7.29
N ASN A 66 -18.83 8.34 -7.77
CA ASN A 66 -19.92 8.95 -8.52
C ASN A 66 -20.89 9.75 -7.63
N ASP A 67 -20.72 9.70 -6.31
CA ASP A 67 -21.50 10.38 -5.28
C ASP A 67 -20.55 11.21 -4.38
N CYS A 68 -19.66 11.99 -4.99
CA CYS A 68 -18.85 12.98 -4.28
C CYS A 68 -19.77 14.06 -3.68
N ARG A 69 -19.79 14.21 -2.35
CA ARG A 69 -20.71 15.12 -1.64
C ARG A 69 -20.03 16.39 -1.14
N SER A 70 -18.71 16.38 -0.98
CA SER A 70 -17.90 17.56 -0.68
C SER A 70 -16.44 17.32 -1.08
N ILE A 71 -15.78 18.37 -1.56
CA ILE A 71 -14.33 18.49 -1.45
C ILE A 71 -14.05 19.33 -0.21
N GLY A 72 -13.11 18.90 0.62
CA GLY A 72 -12.71 19.58 1.84
C GLY A 72 -11.88 20.82 1.52
N ILE A 73 -11.99 21.82 2.40
CA ILE A 73 -11.16 23.02 2.37
C ILE A 73 -10.27 22.99 3.60
N TRP A 74 -8.95 23.07 3.41
CA TRP A 74 -8.00 23.15 4.51
C TRP A 74 -8.02 24.55 5.16
N TYR A 75 -8.12 24.59 6.48
CA TYR A 75 -7.98 25.78 7.30
C TYR A 75 -6.77 25.58 8.22
N PRO A 76 -5.70 26.38 8.11
CA PRO A 76 -4.48 26.22 8.92
C PRO A 76 -4.60 26.79 10.35
N ASP A 77 -5.75 27.37 10.72
CA ASP A 77 -6.00 27.89 12.06
C ASP A 77 -6.23 26.73 13.06
N TYR A 78 -6.02 26.99 14.36
CA TYR A 78 -6.29 26.02 15.44
C TYR A 78 -5.58 24.66 15.26
N ASP A 79 -4.30 24.67 14.91
CA ASP A 79 -3.48 23.49 14.57
C ASP A 79 -3.90 22.75 13.28
N GLY A 80 -4.83 23.32 12.51
CA GLY A 80 -5.20 22.86 11.18
C GLY A 80 -6.38 21.89 11.18
N PHE A 81 -7.35 22.11 10.28
CA PHE A 81 -8.46 21.19 10.08
C PHE A 81 -9.03 21.27 8.66
N TRP A 82 -9.68 20.20 8.23
CA TRP A 82 -10.45 20.15 6.99
C TRP A 82 -11.92 20.50 7.24
N TYR A 83 -12.42 21.48 6.50
CA TYR A 83 -13.82 21.89 6.52
C TYR A 83 -14.57 21.30 5.33
N PHE A 84 -15.63 20.55 5.60
CA PHE A 84 -16.50 19.98 4.58
C PHE A 84 -17.90 20.58 4.67
N THR A 85 -18.47 20.91 3.52
CA THR A 85 -19.91 21.15 3.35
C THR A 85 -20.50 19.97 2.60
N ILE A 86 -20.85 18.92 3.33
CA ILE A 86 -21.32 17.65 2.79
C ILE A 86 -22.78 17.83 2.38
N ARG A 87 -23.09 17.54 1.12
CA ARG A 87 -24.42 17.70 0.53
C ARG A 87 -25.21 16.39 0.55
N GLY A 88 -26.53 16.46 0.68
CA GLY A 88 -27.37 15.27 0.65
C GLY A 88 -28.87 15.56 0.75
N ASN A 89 -29.68 14.52 0.63
CA ASN A 89 -31.14 14.61 0.68
C ASN A 89 -31.79 13.64 1.68
N ILE A 90 -31.07 12.59 2.10
CA ILE A 90 -31.62 11.49 2.89
C ILE A 90 -30.79 11.37 4.16
N ASN A 91 -31.43 11.53 5.32
CA ASN A 91 -30.76 11.32 6.60
C ASN A 91 -30.31 9.86 6.76
N TYR A 92 -29.22 9.67 7.50
CA TYR A 92 -28.60 8.38 7.83
C TYR A 92 -28.01 7.64 6.63
N GLU A 93 -27.76 8.35 5.52
CA GLU A 93 -26.84 7.83 4.50
C GLU A 93 -25.42 7.85 5.04
N THR A 94 -24.71 6.73 4.88
CA THR A 94 -23.30 6.63 5.25
C THR A 94 -22.47 7.55 4.36
N ILE A 95 -21.65 8.38 5.00
CA ILE A 95 -20.62 9.19 4.37
C ILE A 95 -19.27 8.52 4.62
N SER A 96 -18.55 8.27 3.54
CA SER A 96 -17.19 7.74 3.53
C SER A 96 -16.20 8.82 3.10
N PHE A 97 -14.92 8.62 3.40
CA PHE A 97 -13.88 9.61 3.14
C PHE A 97 -12.74 9.04 2.30
N ARG A 98 -12.18 9.91 1.45
CA ARG A 98 -10.96 9.64 0.68
C ARG A 98 -10.04 10.83 0.74
N ILE A 99 -8.74 10.56 0.69
CA ILE A 99 -7.73 11.60 0.48
C ILE A 99 -6.87 11.24 -0.72
N TYR A 100 -6.35 12.25 -1.40
CA TYR A 100 -5.28 12.13 -2.38
C TYR A 100 -4.05 12.84 -1.83
N ASN A 101 -2.92 12.13 -1.80
CA ASN A 101 -1.64 12.65 -1.36
C ASN A 101 -0.75 12.91 -2.59
N GLU A 102 -0.30 14.15 -2.76
CA GLU A 102 0.58 14.53 -3.87
C GLU A 102 1.95 13.83 -3.79
N THR A 103 2.43 13.54 -2.58
CA THR A 103 3.79 13.04 -2.36
C THR A 103 4.02 11.67 -2.99
N ASP A 104 3.03 10.79 -2.89
CA ASP A 104 3.07 9.43 -3.40
C ASP A 104 2.15 9.22 -4.61
N ASP A 105 1.35 10.23 -4.99
CA ASP A 105 0.38 10.19 -6.09
C ASP A 105 -0.70 9.11 -5.88
N GLU A 106 -1.10 8.87 -4.63
CA GLU A 106 -2.02 7.80 -4.23
C GLU A 106 -3.33 8.31 -3.61
N ILE A 107 -4.38 7.50 -3.76
CA ILE A 107 -5.68 7.71 -3.12
C ILE A 107 -5.84 6.75 -1.95
N TYR A 108 -6.07 7.30 -0.77
CA TYR A 108 -6.32 6.53 0.45
C TYR A 108 -7.81 6.52 0.80
N LEU A 109 -8.26 5.41 1.36
CA LEU A 109 -9.63 5.18 1.81
C LEU A 109 -9.63 5.08 3.34
N SER A 110 -10.62 5.68 3.98
CA SER A 110 -10.82 5.52 5.43
C SER A 110 -11.89 4.46 5.70
N GLU A 111 -11.72 3.69 6.77
CA GLU A 111 -12.77 2.84 7.34
C GLU A 111 -13.74 3.66 8.21
N ASP A 112 -13.34 4.84 8.67
CA ASP A 112 -14.19 5.74 9.43
C ASP A 112 -15.32 6.27 8.54
N THR A 113 -16.50 6.36 9.14
CA THR A 113 -17.70 6.87 8.48
C THR A 113 -18.50 7.75 9.42
N VAL A 114 -19.31 8.63 8.84
CA VAL A 114 -20.32 9.39 9.58
C VAL A 114 -21.68 9.25 8.92
N ASP A 115 -22.76 9.37 9.69
CA ASP A 115 -24.10 9.45 9.12
C ASP A 115 -24.39 10.87 8.64
N PHE A 116 -24.95 10.98 7.43
CA PHE A 116 -25.47 12.26 6.96
C PHE A 116 -26.70 12.67 7.77
N ILE A 117 -26.66 13.84 8.42
CA ILE A 117 -27.80 14.40 9.15
C ILE A 117 -28.02 15.84 8.70
N ASN A 118 -29.21 16.12 8.16
CA ASN A 118 -29.58 17.42 7.60
C ASN A 118 -29.28 18.58 8.56
N ASN A 119 -28.54 19.56 8.06
CA ASN A 119 -28.21 20.83 8.72
C ASN A 119 -27.48 20.68 10.06
N THR A 120 -26.85 19.54 10.30
CA THR A 120 -26.01 19.35 11.50
C THR A 120 -24.59 19.88 11.28
N THR A 121 -23.86 20.01 12.38
CA THR A 121 -22.42 20.25 12.40
C THR A 121 -21.74 19.18 13.26
N ILE A 122 -20.70 18.56 12.73
CA ILE A 122 -19.81 17.64 13.45
C ILE A 122 -18.44 18.31 13.62
N GLY A 123 -17.89 18.23 14.83
CA GLY A 123 -16.62 18.89 15.18
C GLY A 123 -16.70 20.42 15.20
N SER A 124 -15.59 21.05 15.53
CA SER A 124 -15.39 22.50 15.46
C SER A 124 -13.94 22.82 15.10
N GLY A 125 -13.63 24.07 14.74
CA GLY A 125 -12.24 24.45 14.44
C GLY A 125 -11.26 24.19 15.60
N SER A 126 -11.70 24.31 16.86
CA SER A 126 -10.85 24.03 18.03
C SER A 126 -10.90 22.59 18.52
N THR A 127 -11.87 21.80 18.06
CA THR A 127 -12.07 20.40 18.43
C THR A 127 -12.59 19.64 17.20
N PRO A 128 -11.76 19.48 16.16
CA PRO A 128 -12.15 18.77 14.96
C PRO A 128 -12.45 17.29 15.25
N HIS A 129 -13.25 16.67 14.40
CA HIS A 129 -13.58 15.25 14.48
C HIS A 129 -12.48 14.42 13.83
N PRO A 130 -11.88 13.43 14.51
CA PRO A 130 -10.80 12.64 13.93
C PRO A 130 -11.31 11.72 12.83
N ILE A 131 -10.55 11.62 11.74
CA ILE A 131 -10.73 10.64 10.66
C ILE A 131 -9.37 10.06 10.34
N SER A 132 -9.24 8.75 10.48
CA SER A 132 -7.98 8.04 10.27
C SER A 132 -7.94 7.35 8.91
N PHE A 133 -6.82 7.53 8.23
CA PHE A 133 -6.42 6.82 7.04
C PHE A 133 -5.18 6.01 7.37
N THR A 134 -5.10 4.84 6.75
CA THR A 134 -3.90 4.03 6.81
C THR A 134 -3.44 3.76 5.41
N SER A 135 -2.14 3.83 5.20
CA SER A 135 -1.57 3.41 3.95
C SER A 135 -1.88 1.93 3.72
N PRO A 136 -2.21 1.52 2.48
CA PRO A 136 -2.27 0.10 2.19
C PRO A 136 -0.89 -0.45 2.53
N VAL A 137 -0.84 -1.34 3.53
CA VAL A 137 0.39 -2.02 3.90
C VAL A 137 0.87 -2.78 2.67
N SER A 138 1.98 -2.32 2.09
CA SER A 138 2.61 -3.00 0.97
C SER A 138 3.02 -4.39 1.45
N ALA A 139 2.50 -5.43 0.80
CA ALA A 139 2.98 -6.77 1.07
C ALA A 139 4.47 -6.79 0.77
N LEU A 140 5.28 -7.21 1.74
CA LEU A 140 6.71 -7.39 1.53
C LEU A 140 6.95 -8.25 0.26
N PRO A 141 8.01 -7.98 -0.52
CA PRO A 141 8.36 -8.85 -1.61
C PRO A 141 8.78 -10.22 -1.05
N ALA A 142 8.49 -11.27 -1.81
CA ALA A 142 8.99 -12.59 -1.51
C ALA A 142 10.52 -12.59 -1.52
N PRO A 143 11.20 -13.31 -0.60
CA PRO A 143 12.65 -13.48 -0.66
C PRO A 143 13.10 -14.07 -2.00
N GLU A 144 14.04 -13.39 -2.66
CA GLU A 144 14.59 -13.82 -3.94
C GLU A 144 15.91 -14.60 -3.76
N ASN A 145 16.36 -15.25 -4.85
CA ASN A 145 17.63 -15.99 -4.91
C ASN A 145 17.80 -17.00 -3.77
N VAL A 146 16.73 -17.71 -3.46
CA VAL A 146 16.75 -18.82 -2.51
C VAL A 146 17.67 -19.92 -3.08
N ILE A 147 18.74 -20.23 -2.36
CA ILE A 147 19.75 -21.23 -2.72
C ILE A 147 19.88 -22.24 -1.59
N ILE A 148 20.02 -23.50 -1.97
CA ILE A 148 20.18 -24.65 -1.09
C ILE A 148 21.59 -25.19 -1.25
N SER A 149 22.36 -25.27 -0.16
CA SER A 149 23.67 -25.90 -0.10
C SER A 149 23.62 -27.10 0.83
N ILE A 150 23.94 -28.29 0.29
CA ILE A 150 23.89 -29.56 1.01
C ILE A 150 25.31 -30.01 1.33
N ASN A 151 25.54 -30.41 2.58
CA ASN A 151 26.68 -31.22 2.97
C ASN A 151 26.17 -32.63 3.33
N PRO A 152 26.27 -33.60 2.40
CA PRO A 152 25.71 -34.93 2.59
C PRO A 152 26.48 -35.74 3.65
N GLU A 153 27.78 -35.48 3.83
CA GLU A 153 28.61 -36.17 4.84
C GLU A 153 28.16 -35.87 6.27
N LEU A 154 27.60 -34.67 6.48
CA LEU A 154 27.15 -34.19 7.79
C LEU A 154 25.62 -34.21 7.94
N ASN A 155 24.88 -34.70 6.93
CA ASN A 155 23.43 -34.57 6.80
C ASN A 155 22.95 -33.16 7.16
N PHE A 156 23.62 -32.18 6.57
CA PHE A 156 23.50 -30.77 6.92
C PHE A 156 23.06 -29.99 5.69
N LEU A 157 22.08 -29.12 5.88
CA LEU A 157 21.56 -28.24 4.84
C LEU A 157 21.66 -26.79 5.28
N LYS A 158 22.08 -25.92 4.36
CA LYS A 158 21.97 -24.48 4.50
C LYS A 158 21.09 -23.91 3.38
N ILE A 159 20.11 -23.10 3.77
CA ILE A 159 19.27 -22.31 2.88
C ILE A 159 19.70 -20.86 3.03
N SER A 160 19.89 -20.13 1.94
CA SER A 160 20.21 -18.70 1.93
C SER A 160 19.38 -17.97 0.90
N TRP A 161 19.08 -16.70 1.15
CA TRP A 161 18.28 -15.85 0.27
C TRP A 161 18.78 -14.41 0.34
N ASP A 162 18.27 -13.55 -0.55
CA ASP A 162 18.57 -12.13 -0.52
C ASP A 162 17.78 -11.40 0.56
N HIS A 163 18.39 -10.33 1.11
CA HIS A 163 17.74 -9.51 2.12
C HIS A 163 16.51 -8.78 1.54
N VAL A 164 15.36 -8.95 2.20
CA VAL A 164 14.14 -8.18 1.92
C VAL A 164 14.14 -6.93 2.80
N PRO A 165 14.15 -5.70 2.22
CA PRO A 165 13.97 -4.47 2.97
C PRO A 165 12.70 -4.52 3.82
N GLU A 166 12.73 -3.95 5.02
CA GLU A 166 11.58 -3.84 5.94
C GLU A 166 11.08 -5.18 6.53
N ALA A 167 11.73 -6.30 6.22
CA ALA A 167 11.50 -7.57 6.90
C ALA A 167 12.11 -7.56 8.30
N ASP A 168 11.28 -7.76 9.33
CA ASP A 168 11.72 -7.97 10.70
C ASP A 168 12.32 -9.37 10.89
N PHE A 169 11.74 -10.36 10.22
CA PHE A 169 12.20 -11.75 10.25
C PHE A 169 11.70 -12.54 9.02
N TYR A 170 12.13 -13.80 8.94
CA TYR A 170 11.79 -14.73 7.89
C TYR A 170 11.25 -16.03 8.49
N ASN A 171 10.23 -16.61 7.87
CA ASN A 171 9.76 -17.96 8.15
C ASN A 171 10.25 -18.93 7.08
N VAL A 172 10.71 -20.10 7.51
CA VAL A 172 11.28 -21.12 6.61
C VAL A 172 10.40 -22.36 6.64
N TYR A 173 10.12 -22.90 5.46
CA TYR A 173 9.22 -24.03 5.29
C TYR A 173 9.85 -25.10 4.39
N TRP A 174 9.31 -26.30 4.48
CA TRP A 174 9.59 -27.37 3.53
C TRP A 174 8.35 -28.18 3.21
N SER A 175 8.36 -28.89 2.08
CA SER A 175 7.35 -29.89 1.74
C SER A 175 7.93 -31.03 0.88
N ASP A 176 7.22 -32.16 0.85
CA ASP A 176 7.39 -33.26 -0.10
C ASP A 176 6.85 -32.94 -1.51
N THR A 177 6.01 -31.91 -1.63
CA THR A 177 5.41 -31.46 -2.88
C THR A 177 5.62 -29.95 -3.08
N PRO A 178 5.69 -29.45 -4.32
CA PRO A 178 5.75 -28.02 -4.60
C PRO A 178 4.35 -27.38 -4.45
N ASP A 179 3.75 -27.52 -3.27
CA ASP A 179 2.45 -26.95 -2.90
C ASP A 179 2.57 -26.26 -1.54
N ILE A 180 2.22 -24.97 -1.50
CA ILE A 180 2.37 -24.12 -0.33
C ILE A 180 1.52 -24.61 0.84
N ASN A 181 0.34 -25.16 0.54
CA ASN A 181 -0.61 -25.64 1.54
C ASN A 181 -0.16 -26.92 2.23
N SER A 182 0.83 -27.60 1.64
CA SER A 182 1.44 -28.82 2.19
C SER A 182 2.67 -28.53 3.07
N GLY A 183 2.98 -27.24 3.29
CA GLY A 183 4.17 -26.80 4.01
C GLY A 183 4.22 -27.19 5.47
N THR A 184 5.39 -27.68 5.87
CA THR A 184 5.78 -27.84 7.27
C THR A 184 6.71 -26.70 7.66
N TYR A 185 6.34 -25.99 8.72
CA TYR A 185 7.14 -24.91 9.29
C TYR A 185 8.41 -25.46 9.97
N LEU A 186 9.58 -24.93 9.60
CA LEU A 186 10.86 -25.26 10.23
C LEU A 186 11.22 -24.30 11.36
N GLY A 187 10.87 -23.02 11.21
CA GLY A 187 11.23 -22.00 12.18
C GLY A 187 11.33 -20.62 11.56
N GLN A 188 11.74 -19.67 12.41
CA GLN A 188 11.95 -18.28 12.06
C GLN A 188 13.40 -17.85 12.30
N THR A 189 13.87 -16.88 11.54
CA THR A 189 15.19 -16.29 11.68
C THR A 189 15.20 -14.81 11.27
N ILE A 190 16.04 -14.01 11.88
CA ILE A 190 16.32 -12.62 11.46
C ILE A 190 17.48 -12.54 10.45
N SER A 191 18.19 -13.64 10.25
CA SER A 191 19.29 -13.73 9.28
C SER A 191 18.76 -14.13 7.91
N THR A 192 19.50 -13.80 6.85
CA THR A 192 19.20 -14.23 5.48
C THR A 192 19.63 -15.67 5.16
N ASN A 193 19.65 -16.53 6.19
CA ASN A 193 19.98 -17.94 6.05
C ASN A 193 19.40 -18.78 7.20
N TRP A 194 19.17 -20.06 6.89
CA TRP A 194 18.72 -21.09 7.82
C TRP A 194 19.56 -22.35 7.67
N THR A 195 19.84 -23.01 8.79
CA THR A 195 20.58 -24.29 8.80
C THR A 195 19.73 -25.37 9.43
N GLN A 196 19.73 -26.55 8.81
CA GLN A 196 18.98 -27.71 9.27
C GLN A 196 19.89 -28.93 9.35
N SER A 197 19.77 -29.67 10.45
CA SER A 197 20.40 -30.98 10.64
C SER A 197 19.37 -32.03 11.05
N GLY A 198 19.71 -33.31 10.86
CA GLY A 198 18.93 -34.42 11.41
C GLY A 198 17.62 -34.77 10.70
N ILE A 199 17.35 -34.21 9.51
CA ILE A 199 16.18 -34.53 8.67
C ILE A 199 16.66 -35.22 7.38
N PRO A 200 15.91 -36.18 6.80
CA PRO A 200 16.15 -36.63 5.43
C PRO A 200 15.91 -35.48 4.44
N ILE A 201 17.01 -34.87 4.01
CA ILE A 201 17.02 -33.72 3.09
C ILE A 201 17.12 -34.16 1.62
N SER A 202 16.45 -35.24 1.23
CA SER A 202 16.31 -35.63 -0.17
C SER A 202 14.88 -35.44 -0.64
N ASN A 203 14.71 -34.96 -1.88
CA ASN A 203 13.42 -34.74 -2.55
C ASN A 203 12.43 -33.83 -1.79
N LYS A 204 12.93 -32.79 -1.14
CA LYS A 204 12.13 -31.74 -0.51
C LYS A 204 12.18 -30.44 -1.30
N PHE A 205 11.10 -29.68 -1.23
CA PHE A 205 11.00 -28.31 -1.70
C PHE A 205 11.06 -27.38 -0.50
N PHE A 206 11.84 -26.31 -0.58
CA PHE A 206 11.93 -25.27 0.44
C PHE A 206 11.49 -23.93 -0.12
N TRP A 207 10.94 -23.10 0.76
CA TRP A 207 10.63 -21.70 0.48
C TRP A 207 10.73 -20.90 1.76
N VAL A 208 10.79 -19.58 1.57
CA VAL A 208 10.95 -18.60 2.64
C VAL A 208 9.91 -17.50 2.45
N THR A 209 9.33 -17.03 3.55
CA THR A 209 8.52 -15.81 3.58
C THR A 209 9.21 -14.76 4.44
N SER A 210 9.07 -13.50 4.07
CA SER A 210 9.50 -12.34 4.84
C SER A 210 8.32 -11.78 5.64
N VAL A 211 8.55 -11.28 6.86
CA VAL A 211 7.48 -10.84 7.77
C VAL A 211 7.87 -9.54 8.46
N THR A 212 6.93 -8.60 8.58
CA THR A 212 7.05 -7.38 9.41
C THR A 212 5.96 -7.39 10.47
N ASN A 213 6.25 -7.11 11.73
CA ASN A 213 5.20 -6.94 12.75
C ASN A 213 4.64 -5.50 12.72
N PRO A 214 3.32 -5.28 12.77
CA PRO A 214 2.22 -6.23 12.97
C PRO A 214 1.58 -6.78 11.66
N ILE A 215 2.24 -6.62 10.52
CA ILE A 215 1.73 -6.94 9.18
C ILE A 215 1.77 -8.47 8.94
N PRO A 216 0.82 -9.07 8.21
CA PRO A 216 0.96 -10.46 7.78
C PRO A 216 2.19 -10.66 6.85
N ALA A 217 2.69 -11.89 6.78
CA ALA A 217 3.83 -12.27 5.95
C ALA A 217 3.67 -11.88 4.46
N SER A 218 4.79 -11.71 3.76
CA SER A 218 4.84 -11.57 2.29
C SER A 218 4.21 -12.75 1.56
N GLN A 219 4.07 -12.58 0.23
CA GLN A 219 3.95 -13.72 -0.66
C GLN A 219 5.16 -14.65 -0.54
N ASP A 220 4.95 -15.94 -0.80
CA ASP A 220 6.01 -16.95 -0.72
C ASP A 220 7.06 -16.83 -1.82
N SER A 221 8.32 -17.17 -1.49
CA SER A 221 9.37 -17.33 -2.51
C SER A 221 9.06 -18.48 -3.47
N ASN A 222 9.73 -18.51 -4.62
CA ASN A 222 9.71 -19.69 -5.49
C ASN A 222 10.17 -20.96 -4.74
N PHE A 223 9.57 -22.11 -5.05
CA PHE A 223 10.02 -23.41 -4.53
C PHE A 223 11.42 -23.74 -5.04
N VAL A 224 12.32 -24.09 -4.12
CA VAL A 224 13.66 -24.57 -4.46
C VAL A 224 13.78 -26.04 -4.08
N PRO A 225 13.98 -26.96 -5.05
CA PRO A 225 14.22 -28.36 -4.75
C PRO A 225 15.64 -28.56 -4.21
N ASN A 226 15.79 -29.46 -3.23
CA ASN A 226 17.11 -29.95 -2.82
C ASN A 226 17.57 -31.12 -3.72
N SER A 227 17.80 -30.86 -5.01
CA SER A 227 18.27 -31.92 -5.90
C SER A 227 19.61 -32.48 -5.42
N SER A 228 19.65 -33.78 -5.13
CA SER A 228 20.88 -34.56 -5.17
C SER A 228 21.24 -34.76 -6.64
N GLU A 229 22.31 -34.12 -7.13
CA GLU A 229 23.06 -34.69 -8.24
C GLU A 229 23.78 -35.97 -7.79
#